data_AF-A0AB39LQC1-F1
#
_entry.id   AF-A0AB39LQC1-F1
#
_cell.length_a   1.000
_cell.length_b   1.000
_cell.length_c   1.000
_cell.angle_alpha   90.00
_cell.angle_beta   90.00
_cell.angle_gamma   90.00
#
_symmetry.space_group_name_H-M   'P 1'
#
loop_
_entity.id
_entity.type
_entity.pdbx_description
1 polymer ?
#
loop_
_entity_poly.entity_id
_entity_poly.type
_entity_poly.pdbx_seq_one_letter_code
_entity_poly.pdbx_strand_id
1 'polypeptide(L)'
;MFNDIGPLELVTLIVLAVLIFGPEKLPKVIQDVTRTIRKIRDFSESAKQDIRQELGPEFKDFEFEDLNPKTFIRKQLDNDDLGLKEIRNGFDLKKEMAEVADSVHGRDTDPSPSPAPSGGRVDMTKKPEQPAADDRPPFDMDAT
;
A
#
# COMPACT_ATOMS: atom_id res chain seq x y z
N MET A 1 8.09 14.92 3.69
CA MET A 1 7.55 13.76 2.93
C MET A 1 6.24 14.14 2.25
N PHE A 2 5.13 14.44 2.93
CA PHE A 2 3.91 14.93 2.23
C PHE A 2 3.95 16.41 1.85
N ASN A 3 4.80 17.20 2.52
CA ASN A 3 4.96 18.63 2.24
C ASN A 3 5.77 18.93 0.96
N ASP A 4 6.35 17.88 0.37
CA ASP A 4 7.09 17.94 -0.89
C ASP A 4 6.14 17.79 -2.10
N ILE A 5 4.86 17.47 -1.86
CA ILE A 5 3.85 17.36 -2.92
C ILE A 5 3.47 18.75 -3.42
N GLY A 6 3.95 19.08 -4.60
CA GLY A 6 3.66 20.35 -5.25
C GLY A 6 2.22 20.42 -5.77
N PRO A 7 1.67 21.63 -6.02
CA PRO A 7 0.38 21.80 -6.68
C PRO A 7 0.28 21.05 -8.02
N LEU A 8 1.39 20.96 -8.76
CA LEU A 8 1.46 20.24 -10.03
C LEU A 8 1.29 18.72 -9.84
N GLU A 9 1.96 18.14 -8.84
CA GLU A 9 1.86 16.70 -8.56
C GLU A 9 0.46 16.32 -8.08
N LEU A 10 -0.19 17.18 -7.30
CA LEU A 10 -1.60 16.99 -6.92
C LEU A 10 -2.51 16.93 -8.15
N VAL A 11 -2.32 17.83 -9.12
CA VAL A 11 -3.07 17.81 -10.38
C VAL A 11 -2.80 16.51 -11.16
N THR A 12 -1.54 16.07 -11.24
CA THR A 12 -1.17 14.81 -11.87
C THR A 12 -1.88 13.61 -11.23
N LEU A 13 -1.96 13.55 -9.90
CA LEU A 13 -2.68 12.49 -9.18
C LEU A 13 -4.19 12.52 -9.45
N ILE A 14 -4.79 13.72 -9.51
CA ILE A 14 -6.21 13.87 -9.85
C ILE A 14 -6.48 13.36 -11.27
N VAL A 15 -5.66 13.76 -12.24
CA VAL A 15 -5.78 13.30 -13.63
C VAL A 15 -5.61 11.79 -13.71
N LEU A 16 -4.63 11.23 -13.01
CA LEU A 16 -4.42 9.78 -12.96
C LEU A 16 -5.62 9.05 -12.36
N ALA A 17 -6.17 9.55 -11.25
CA ALA A 17 -7.38 8.99 -10.63
C ALA A 17 -8.58 9.04 -11.59
N VAL A 18 -8.77 10.16 -12.29
CA VAL A 18 -9.81 10.30 -13.31
C VAL A 18 -9.60 9.33 -14.48
N LEU A 19 -8.36 9.06 -14.88
CA LEU A 19 -8.06 8.13 -15.96
C LEU A 19 -8.30 6.66 -15.56
N ILE A 20 -7.95 6.29 -14.32
CA ILE A 20 -8.15 4.93 -13.79
C ILE A 20 -9.63 4.64 -13.54
N PHE A 21 -10.32 5.54 -12.84
CA PHE A 21 -11.70 5.31 -12.41
C PHE A 21 -12.74 5.86 -13.40
N GLY A 22 -12.40 6.91 -14.14
CA GLY A 22 -13.32 7.69 -14.96
C GLY A 22 -13.89 8.91 -14.20
N PRO A 23 -14.12 10.05 -14.86
CA PRO A 23 -14.65 11.27 -14.24
C PRO A 23 -16.06 11.08 -13.67
N GLU A 24 -16.85 10.19 -14.28
CA GLU A 24 -18.22 9.89 -13.85
C GLU A 24 -18.27 9.01 -12.59
N LYS A 25 -17.27 8.13 -12.39
CA LYS A 25 -17.28 7.17 -11.28
C LYS A 25 -16.59 7.71 -10.03
N LEU A 26 -15.59 8.58 -10.19
CA LEU A 26 -14.81 9.12 -9.08
C LEU A 26 -15.71 9.80 -8.00
N PRO A 27 -16.68 10.67 -8.35
CA PRO A 27 -17.58 11.27 -7.35
C PRO A 27 -18.41 10.23 -6.61
N LYS A 28 -18.86 9.18 -7.33
CA LYS A 28 -19.63 8.08 -6.74
C LYS A 28 -18.80 7.28 -5.74
N VAL A 29 -17.54 6.96 -6.08
CA VAL A 29 -16.60 6.28 -5.17
C VAL A 29 -16.33 7.12 -3.92
N ILE A 30 -16.10 8.42 -4.05
CA ILE A 30 -15.92 9.31 -2.89
C ILE A 30 -17.16 9.28 -1.98
N GLN A 31 -18.36 9.33 -2.57
CA GLN A 31 -19.61 9.28 -1.81
C GLN A 31 -19.78 7.95 -1.08
N ASP A 32 -19.47 6.83 -1.73
CA ASP A 32 -19.56 5.50 -1.14
C ASP A 32 -18.57 5.33 0.03
N VAL A 33 -17.33 5.78 -0.14
CA VAL A 33 -16.31 5.77 0.93
C VAL A 33 -16.74 6.67 2.08
N THR A 34 -17.18 7.89 1.80
CA THR A 34 -17.63 8.83 2.84
C THR A 34 -18.83 8.29 3.62
N ARG A 35 -19.79 7.68 2.92
CA ARG A 35 -20.96 7.07 3.55
C ARG A 35 -20.56 5.87 4.41
N THR A 36 -19.60 5.07 3.97
CA THR A 36 -19.07 3.94 4.73
C THR A 36 -18.35 4.41 5.99
N ILE A 37 -17.50 5.44 5.88
CA ILE A 37 -16.82 6.05 7.04
C ILE A 37 -17.83 6.55 8.07
N ARG A 38 -18.91 7.22 7.63
CA ARG A 38 -19.96 7.69 8.54
C ARG A 38 -20.65 6.53 9.26
N LYS A 39 -21.03 5.48 8.53
CA LYS A 39 -21.65 4.29 9.12
C LYS A 39 -20.74 3.61 10.14
N ILE A 40 -19.45 3.50 9.86
CA ILE A 40 -18.47 2.93 10.80
C ILE A 40 -18.45 3.77 12.08
N ARG A 41 -18.35 5.10 11.96
CA ARG A 41 -18.37 6.01 13.10
C ARG A 41 -19.65 5.89 13.93
N ASP A 42 -20.81 5.86 13.28
CA ASP A 42 -22.11 5.75 13.96
C ASP A 42 -22.26 4.40 14.68
N PHE A 43 -21.78 3.32 14.05
CA PHE A 43 -21.76 1.98 14.64
C PHE A 43 -20.84 1.90 15.86
N SER A 44 -19.64 2.48 15.77
CA SER A 44 -18.70 2.56 16.89
C SER A 44 -19.25 3.35 18.08
N GLU A 45 -19.92 4.48 17.82
CA GLU A 45 -20.56 5.27 18.89
C GLU A 45 -21.71 4.51 19.55
N SER A 46 -22.55 3.85 18.75
CA SER A 46 -23.68 3.06 19.25
C SER A 46 -23.19 1.88 20.10
N ALA A 47 -22.19 1.13 19.62
CA ALA A 47 -21.60 0.03 20.37
C ALA A 47 -20.95 0.50 21.69
N LYS A 48 -20.29 1.68 21.70
CA LYS A 48 -19.75 2.29 22.93
C LYS A 48 -20.87 2.62 23.92
N GLN A 49 -22.00 3.10 23.43
CA GLN A 49 -23.16 3.44 24.23
C GLN A 49 -23.86 2.19 24.81
N ASP A 50 -23.95 1.11 24.04
CA ASP A 50 -24.55 -0.17 24.47
C ASP A 50 -23.66 -0.86 25.52
N ILE A 51 -22.35 -0.92 25.29
CA ILE A 51 -21.36 -1.45 26.26
C ILE A 51 -21.42 -0.67 27.58
N ARG A 52 -21.54 0.66 27.52
CA ARG A 52 -21.65 1.52 28.71
C ARG A 52 -22.93 1.29 29.49
N GLN A 53 -24.03 0.95 28.81
CA GLN A 53 -25.33 0.71 29.44
C GLN A 53 -25.40 -0.67 30.09
N GLU A 54 -24.85 -1.70 29.46
CA GLU A 54 -25.00 -3.08 29.95
C GLU A 54 -23.91 -3.51 30.95
N LEU A 55 -22.68 -3.00 30.82
CA LEU A 55 -21.57 -3.45 31.66
C LEU A 55 -21.21 -2.48 32.80
N GLY A 56 -21.95 -1.37 32.93
CA GLY A 56 -21.77 -0.39 34.00
C GLY A 56 -20.54 0.50 33.82
N PRO A 57 -20.32 1.46 34.74
CA PRO A 57 -19.28 2.48 34.63
C PRO A 57 -17.84 1.93 34.68
N GLU A 58 -17.63 0.64 34.97
CA GLU A 58 -16.29 0.02 35.02
C GLU A 58 -15.67 -0.20 33.62
N PHE A 59 -16.46 -0.09 32.53
CA PHE A 59 -15.95 -0.10 31.15
C PHE A 59 -15.84 1.30 30.54
N LYS A 60 -15.99 2.37 31.33
CA LYS A 60 -15.70 3.74 30.88
C LYS A 60 -14.27 3.89 30.37
N ASP A 61 -13.35 3.10 30.93
CA ASP A 61 -11.90 3.16 30.66
C ASP A 61 -11.45 2.25 29.51
N PHE A 62 -12.36 1.54 28.83
CA PHE A 62 -12.07 1.05 27.47
C PHE A 62 -12.13 2.23 26.49
N GLU A 63 -11.18 3.14 26.70
CA GLU A 63 -10.91 4.33 25.92
C GLU A 63 -10.36 3.93 24.55
N PHE A 64 -11.27 3.64 23.63
CA PHE A 64 -11.03 3.91 22.21
C PHE A 64 -11.10 5.43 21.91
N GLU A 65 -10.91 6.28 22.92
CA GLU A 65 -10.83 7.74 22.83
C GLU A 65 -9.63 8.21 21.98
N ASP A 66 -8.72 7.29 21.65
CA ASP A 66 -7.56 7.54 20.79
C ASP A 66 -7.75 7.12 19.32
N LEU A 67 -8.96 6.74 18.88
CA LEU A 67 -9.23 6.41 17.47
C LEU A 67 -9.34 7.63 16.53
N ASN A 68 -8.78 8.78 16.91
CA ASN A 68 -8.45 9.79 15.90
C ASN A 68 -7.22 9.26 15.16
N PRO A 69 -7.30 8.89 13.87
CA PRO A 69 -6.17 8.28 13.17
C PRO A 69 -4.93 9.17 13.26
N LYS A 70 -5.11 10.50 13.32
CA LYS A 70 -3.99 11.43 13.54
C LYS A 70 -3.37 11.33 14.93
N THR A 71 -4.13 11.17 16.01
CA THR A 71 -3.57 11.03 17.36
C THR A 71 -3.06 9.62 17.63
N PHE A 72 -3.72 8.58 17.10
CA PHE A 72 -3.24 7.21 17.13
C PHE A 72 -1.95 7.04 16.35
N ILE A 73 -1.90 7.53 15.09
CA ILE A 73 -0.67 7.52 14.28
C ILE A 73 0.40 8.36 14.97
N ARG A 74 0.07 9.53 15.53
CA ARG A 74 1.05 10.34 16.27
C ARG A 74 1.58 9.64 17.50
N LYS A 75 0.73 9.04 18.34
CA LYS A 75 1.17 8.23 19.48
C LYS A 75 1.91 6.96 19.06
N GLN A 76 1.54 6.32 17.95
CA GLN A 76 2.26 5.15 17.41
C GLN A 76 3.60 5.53 16.75
N LEU A 77 3.73 6.75 16.23
CA LEU A 77 5.00 7.31 15.75
C LEU A 77 5.88 7.84 16.89
N ASP A 78 5.29 8.37 17.95
CA ASP A 78 5.98 8.87 19.15
C ASP A 78 6.33 7.72 20.11
N ASN A 79 5.65 6.57 20.05
CA ASN A 79 6.06 5.35 20.76
C ASN A 79 7.18 4.67 19.97
N ASP A 80 8.41 4.82 20.47
CA ASP A 80 9.67 4.26 19.96
C ASP A 80 9.71 2.72 19.84
N ASP A 81 8.65 2.00 20.21
CA ASP A 81 8.63 0.54 20.40
C ASP A 81 8.50 -0.27 19.10
N LEU A 82 7.99 0.34 18.00
CA LEU A 82 7.69 -0.39 16.76
C LEU A 82 8.73 -0.21 15.65
N GLY A 83 10.03 -0.23 15.94
CA GLY A 83 11.07 -0.44 14.91
C GLY A 83 11.12 0.54 13.73
N LEU A 84 10.30 1.60 13.72
CA LEU A 84 10.21 2.58 12.64
C LEU A 84 11.46 3.46 12.56
N LYS A 85 12.28 3.45 13.61
CA LYS A 85 13.64 4.01 13.61
C LYS A 85 14.55 3.27 12.63
N GLU A 86 14.34 1.97 12.44
CA GLU A 86 15.10 1.16 11.48
C GLU A 86 14.65 1.45 10.04
N ILE A 87 13.35 1.69 9.81
CA ILE A 87 12.84 2.17 8.51
C ILE A 87 13.33 3.60 8.20
N ARG A 88 13.42 4.47 9.23
CA ARG A 88 13.98 5.82 9.09
C ARG A 88 15.49 5.77 8.80
N ASN A 89 16.23 4.85 9.42
CA ASN A 89 17.63 4.58 9.09
C ASN A 89 17.80 3.96 7.69
N GLY A 90 16.78 3.23 7.19
CA GLY A 90 16.71 2.75 5.81
C GLY A 90 16.75 3.85 4.75
N PHE A 91 16.30 5.07 5.10
CA PHE A 91 16.45 6.25 4.22
C PHE A 91 17.89 6.78 4.18
N ASP A 92 18.68 6.64 5.26
CA ASP A 92 20.11 6.95 5.24
C ASP A 92 20.92 5.89 4.47
N LEU A 93 20.55 4.61 4.57
CA LEU A 93 21.13 3.53 3.75
C LEU A 93 20.99 3.77 2.24
N LYS A 94 19.87 4.35 1.78
CA LYS A 94 19.70 4.74 0.37
C LYS A 94 20.72 5.83 -0.04
N LYS A 95 21.11 6.69 0.88
CA LYS A 95 22.09 7.75 0.66
C LYS A 95 23.51 7.18 0.61
N GLU A 96 23.84 6.25 1.50
CA GLU A 96 25.11 5.50 1.46
C GLU A 96 25.22 4.63 0.20
N MET A 97 24.13 3.99 -0.22
CA MET A 97 24.09 3.20 -1.44
C MET A 97 24.20 4.06 -2.70
N ALA A 98 23.70 5.30 -2.67
CA ALA A 98 23.89 6.28 -3.74
C ALA A 98 25.35 6.75 -3.82
N GLU A 99 26.02 6.96 -2.68
CA GLU A 99 27.44 7.33 -2.61
C GLU A 99 28.36 6.20 -3.09
N VAL A 100 28.05 4.95 -2.71
CA VAL A 100 28.74 3.76 -3.21
C VAL A 100 28.49 3.55 -4.71
N ALA A 101 27.26 3.80 -5.18
CA ALA A 101 26.95 3.72 -6.61
C ALA A 101 27.69 4.80 -7.41
N ASP A 102 27.80 6.02 -6.89
CA ASP A 102 28.54 7.12 -7.52
C ASP A 102 30.05 6.83 -7.59
N SER A 103 30.59 6.27 -6.50
CA SER A 103 31.99 5.82 -6.43
C SER A 103 32.32 4.70 -7.43
N VAL A 104 31.34 3.85 -7.76
CA VAL A 104 31.47 2.79 -8.78
C VAL A 104 31.33 3.35 -10.20
N HIS A 105 30.49 4.38 -10.42
CA HIS A 105 30.34 5.03 -11.72
C HIS A 105 31.53 5.93 -12.11
N GLY A 106 32.41 6.28 -11.16
CA GLY A 106 33.57 7.14 -11.39
C GLY A 106 34.78 6.50 -12.11
N ARG A 107 34.75 5.20 -12.48
CA ARG A 107 35.92 4.52 -13.07
C ARG A 107 35.89 4.33 -14.59
N ASP A 108 34.87 4.76 -15.32
CA ASP A 108 34.84 4.55 -16.77
C ASP A 108 34.33 5.79 -17.53
N THR A 109 35.24 6.76 -17.72
CA THR A 109 35.13 7.74 -18.81
C THR A 109 36.10 7.37 -19.92
N ASP A 110 35.59 6.72 -20.96
CA ASP A 110 36.13 6.78 -22.31
C ASP A 110 34.98 6.63 -23.34
N PRO A 111 34.85 7.49 -24.36
CA PRO A 111 33.68 7.49 -25.24
C PRO A 111 33.88 6.71 -26.55
N SER A 112 32.78 6.08 -27.00
CA SER A 112 32.43 5.64 -28.38
C SER A 112 32.94 4.27 -28.86
N PRO A 113 32.37 3.69 -29.94
CA PRO A 113 30.98 3.65 -30.41
C PRO A 113 30.46 2.21 -30.62
N SER A 114 29.15 2.03 -30.79
CA SER A 114 28.51 0.73 -31.07
C SER A 114 28.90 0.13 -32.43
N PRO A 115 28.95 -1.22 -32.52
CA PRO A 115 28.47 -1.91 -33.71
C PRO A 115 27.44 -3.02 -33.40
N ALA A 116 26.39 -3.04 -34.23
CA ALA A 116 25.42 -4.08 -34.62
C ALA A 116 25.04 -5.25 -33.67
N PRO A 117 23.74 -5.65 -33.62
CA PRO A 117 23.25 -6.71 -32.76
C PRO A 117 23.51 -8.09 -33.39
N SER A 118 24.25 -8.95 -32.70
CA SER A 118 24.29 -10.38 -33.02
C SER A 118 24.26 -11.21 -31.74
N GLY A 119 23.37 -12.20 -31.72
CA GLY A 119 23.43 -13.30 -30.77
C GLY A 119 22.38 -13.28 -29.66
N GLY A 120 21.33 -14.10 -29.85
CA GLY A 120 20.65 -14.75 -28.72
C GLY A 120 19.51 -13.98 -28.07
N ARG A 121 18.38 -13.79 -28.77
CA ARG A 121 17.11 -13.59 -28.08
C ARG A 121 16.73 -14.93 -27.45
N VAL A 122 16.82 -15.03 -26.12
CA VAL A 122 16.13 -16.09 -25.38
C VAL A 122 14.64 -15.87 -25.59
N ASP A 123 14.01 -16.78 -26.33
CA ASP A 123 12.56 -16.81 -26.54
C ASP A 123 11.90 -17.29 -25.24
N MET A 124 11.23 -16.38 -24.54
CA MET A 124 10.43 -16.66 -23.34
C MET A 124 8.94 -16.83 -23.65
N THR A 125 8.58 -17.30 -24.85
CA THR A 125 7.24 -17.81 -25.08
C THR A 125 7.10 -19.18 -24.42
N LYS A 126 6.69 -19.17 -23.15
CA LYS A 126 6.11 -20.34 -22.49
C LYS A 126 4.85 -20.71 -23.29
N LYS A 127 4.99 -21.66 -24.22
CA LYS A 127 3.87 -22.33 -24.88
C LYS A 127 2.93 -22.82 -23.78
N PRO A 128 1.63 -22.43 -23.77
CA PRO A 128 0.69 -23.05 -22.86
C PRO A 128 0.61 -24.52 -23.26
N GLU A 129 1.14 -25.38 -22.40
CA GLU A 129 0.92 -26.81 -22.49
C GLU A 129 -0.59 -27.02 -22.38
N GLN A 130 -1.17 -27.51 -23.47
CA GLN A 130 -2.57 -27.84 -23.59
C GLN A 130 -2.87 -28.91 -22.53
N PRO A 131 -3.80 -28.70 -21.58
CA PRO A 131 -4.06 -29.69 -20.55
C PRO A 131 -4.64 -30.92 -21.23
N ALA A 132 -3.94 -32.05 -21.12
CA ALA A 132 -4.46 -33.36 -21.48
C ALA A 132 -5.72 -33.60 -20.64
N ALA A 133 -6.82 -33.89 -21.33
CA ALA A 133 -8.18 -33.87 -20.81
C ALA A 133 -8.55 -35.10 -19.97
N ASP A 134 -7.65 -35.66 -19.14
CA ASP A 134 -7.89 -36.98 -18.54
C ASP A 134 -7.41 -37.20 -17.10
N ASP A 135 -7.12 -36.16 -16.32
CA ASP A 135 -6.80 -36.35 -14.89
C ASP A 135 -7.75 -35.54 -13.99
N ARG A 136 -8.99 -36.04 -13.88
CA ARG A 136 -9.89 -35.62 -12.81
C ARG A 136 -9.68 -36.57 -11.63
N PRO A 137 -9.28 -36.09 -10.44
CA PRO A 137 -9.18 -36.97 -9.28
C PRO A 137 -10.55 -37.59 -8.99
N PRO A 138 -10.60 -38.86 -8.52
CA PRO A 138 -11.85 -39.56 -8.28
C PRO A 138 -12.68 -38.82 -7.23
N PHE A 139 -14.00 -38.80 -7.44
CA PHE A 139 -14.97 -38.19 -6.54
C PHE A 139 -14.88 -38.84 -5.15
N ASP A 140 -14.58 -38.04 -4.13
CA ASP A 140 -14.61 -38.45 -2.73
C ASP A 140 -16.04 -38.31 -2.20
N MET A 141 -16.67 -39.45 -1.90
CA MET A 141 -18.05 -39.50 -1.41
C MET A 141 -18.17 -39.31 0.11
N ASP A 142 -17.06 -39.15 0.83
CA ASP A 142 -17.03 -39.03 2.30
C ASP A 142 -17.05 -37.56 2.80
N ALA A 143 -17.09 -36.58 1.88
CA ALA A 143 -17.09 -35.15 2.22
C ALA A 143 -18.51 -34.55 2.33
N THR A 144 -19.42 -35.19 3.09
CA THR A 144 -20.75 -34.63 3.43
C THR A 144 -20.91 -34.43 4.93
#